data_AF-A0A3R6MTU4-F1
#
_entry.id   AF-A0A3R6MTU4-F1
#
_cell.length_a   1.000
_cell.length_b   1.000
_cell.length_c   1.000
_cell.angle_alpha   90.00
_cell.angle_beta   90.00
_cell.angle_gamma   90.00
#
_symmetry.space_group_name_H-M   'P 1'
#
loop_
_entity.id
_entity.type
_entity.pdbx_description
1 polymer ?
#
loop_
_entity_poly.entity_id
_entity_poly.type
_entity_poly.pdbx_seq_one_letter_code
_entity_poly.pdbx_strand_id
1 'polypeptide(L)'
;MTSTIERDFVIKNGVVSFPMKEYPNYCGIEDIGYISHGEWADAELEYKGELFNEHIITDPMYDRFYADFPEKDGDYDEFEKYVYEHSDEVYELLEYELFKIRSDEK
;
A
#
# COMPACT_ATOMS: atom_id res chain seq x y z
N MET A 1 -0.88 -0.53 -27.93
CA MET A 1 -0.68 -1.64 -26.98
C MET A 1 -1.72 -1.44 -25.90
N THR A 2 -2.69 -2.34 -25.80
CA THR A 2 -3.82 -2.27 -24.88
C THR A 2 -3.36 -2.77 -23.50
N SER A 3 -3.34 -1.88 -22.51
CA SER A 3 -3.03 -2.23 -21.12
C SER A 3 -4.12 -3.12 -20.55
N THR A 4 -3.75 -4.36 -20.24
CA THR A 4 -4.61 -5.37 -19.62
C THR A 4 -4.72 -5.07 -18.13
N ILE A 5 -5.65 -4.21 -17.74
CA ILE A 5 -6.12 -4.16 -16.35
C ILE A 5 -7.40 -4.97 -16.32
N GLU A 6 -7.32 -6.23 -15.87
CA GLU A 6 -8.49 -7.07 -15.61
C GLU A 6 -9.24 -6.52 -14.38
N ARG A 7 -10.15 -5.58 -14.62
CA ARG A 7 -11.18 -5.23 -13.62
C ARG A 7 -12.28 -6.26 -13.76
N ASP A 8 -12.25 -7.31 -12.94
CA ASP A 8 -13.31 -8.32 -12.81
C ASP A 8 -14.60 -7.69 -12.23
N PHE A 9 -15.34 -6.94 -13.05
CA PHE A 9 -16.67 -6.48 -12.67
C PHE A 9 -17.66 -7.64 -12.83
N VAL A 10 -18.30 -8.06 -11.74
CA VAL A 10 -19.36 -9.06 -11.79
C VAL A 10 -20.69 -8.34 -11.97
N ILE A 11 -21.36 -8.58 -13.10
CA ILE A 11 -22.71 -8.08 -13.35
C ILE A 11 -23.70 -9.18 -12.93
N LYS A 12 -24.43 -8.96 -11.84
CA LYS A 12 -25.59 -9.78 -11.45
C LYS A 12 -26.84 -8.91 -11.42
N ASN A 13 -27.87 -9.30 -12.17
CA ASN A 13 -29.17 -8.62 -12.22
C ASN A 13 -29.11 -7.10 -12.52
N GLY A 14 -28.20 -6.68 -13.40
CA GLY A 14 -28.05 -5.25 -13.76
C GLY A 14 -27.41 -4.38 -12.69
N VAL A 15 -26.97 -4.96 -11.57
CA VAL A 15 -26.15 -4.30 -10.55
C VAL A 15 -24.69 -4.65 -10.81
N VAL A 16 -23.86 -3.63 -10.95
CA VAL A 16 -22.40 -3.79 -10.98
C VAL A 16 -21.95 -4.01 -9.55
N SER A 17 -21.50 -5.22 -9.23
CA SER A 17 -20.80 -5.49 -7.98
C SER A 17 -19.31 -5.58 -8.27
N PHE A 18 -18.55 -4.70 -7.62
CA PHE A 18 -17.11 -4.87 -7.47
C PHE A 18 -16.92 -5.87 -6.32
N PRO A 19 -16.52 -7.12 -6.58
CA PRO A 19 -16.13 -7.98 -5.48
C PRO A 19 -14.98 -7.27 -4.75
N MET A 20 -15.21 -6.81 -3.52
CA MET A 20 -14.12 -6.34 -2.65
C MET A 20 -13.20 -7.53 -2.47
N LYS A 21 -12.06 -7.51 -3.17
CA LYS A 21 -10.99 -8.46 -2.93
C LYS A 21 -10.38 -8.03 -1.60
N GLU A 22 -10.69 -8.76 -0.53
CA GLU A 22 -10.02 -8.56 0.75
C GLU A 22 -8.55 -8.92 0.57
N TYR A 23 -7.70 -7.91 0.63
CA TYR A 23 -6.26 -8.07 0.63
C TYR A 23 -5.77 -8.27 2.06
N PRO A 24 -4.65 -8.98 2.27
CA PRO A 24 -4.02 -9.03 3.59
C PRO A 24 -3.65 -7.60 4.03
N ASN A 25 -3.77 -7.34 5.33
CA ASN A 25 -3.37 -6.07 5.93
C ASN A 25 -1.87 -5.83 5.75
N TYR A 26 -1.49 -4.64 5.30
CA TYR A 26 -0.08 -4.24 5.19
C TYR A 26 0.59 -4.16 6.56
N CYS A 27 1.58 -5.02 6.83
CA CYS A 27 2.25 -5.12 8.14
C CYS A 27 1.27 -5.29 9.33
N GLY A 28 0.05 -5.81 9.10
CA GLY A 28 -1.00 -5.91 10.12
C GLY A 28 -1.78 -4.61 10.39
N ILE A 29 -1.50 -3.52 9.67
CA ILE A 29 -2.21 -2.24 9.74
C ILE A 29 -3.57 -2.38 9.05
N GLU A 30 -4.65 -2.05 9.78
CA GLU A 30 -6.02 -2.13 9.27
C GLU A 30 -6.27 -1.09 8.17
N ASP A 31 -7.27 -1.33 7.30
CA ASP A 31 -7.67 -0.43 6.21
C ASP A 31 -6.61 -0.16 5.12
N ILE A 32 -5.48 -0.88 5.13
CA ILE A 32 -4.46 -0.84 4.08
C ILE A 32 -4.30 -2.24 3.49
N GLY A 33 -4.72 -2.41 2.24
CA GLY A 33 -4.62 -3.69 1.53
C GLY A 33 -3.27 -3.88 0.86
N TYR A 34 -2.57 -4.99 1.14
CA TYR A 34 -1.32 -5.34 0.48
C TYR A 34 -1.52 -6.23 -0.75
N ILE A 35 -1.00 -5.79 -1.89
CA ILE A 35 -1.10 -6.47 -3.18
C ILE A 35 0.31 -6.87 -3.62
N SER A 36 0.66 -8.14 -3.41
CA SER A 36 1.89 -8.72 -3.96
C SER A 36 1.70 -9.10 -5.43
N HIS A 37 2.58 -8.61 -6.29
CA HIS A 37 2.64 -8.97 -7.72
C HIS A 37 3.66 -10.08 -8.03
N GLY A 38 4.28 -10.67 -6.99
CA GLY A 38 5.33 -11.68 -7.09
C GLY A 38 6.75 -11.08 -7.07
N GLU A 39 7.78 -11.93 -7.17
CA GLU A 39 9.20 -11.53 -6.96
C GLU A 39 9.78 -10.55 -8.01
N TRP A 40 9.06 -10.31 -9.11
CA TRP A 40 9.56 -9.54 -10.26
C TRP A 40 8.84 -8.20 -10.46
N ALA A 41 7.94 -7.85 -9.55
CA ALA A 41 7.16 -6.63 -9.62
C ALA A 41 7.00 -6.03 -8.23
N ASP A 42 7.11 -4.70 -8.14
CA ASP A 42 6.88 -3.97 -6.90
C ASP A 42 5.47 -4.25 -6.38
N ALA A 43 5.32 -4.37 -5.07
CA ALA A 43 4.00 -4.50 -4.48
C ALA A 43 3.25 -3.17 -4.52
N GLU A 44 1.92 -3.28 -4.42
CA GLU A 44 1.03 -2.12 -4.34
C GLU A 44 0.23 -2.15 -3.04
N LEU A 45 -0.11 -0.96 -2.56
CA LEU A 45 -0.97 -0.74 -1.40
C LEU A 45 -2.30 -0.14 -1.88
N GLU A 46 -3.40 -0.76 -1.47
CA GLU A 46 -4.74 -0.20 -1.64
C GLU A 46 -5.11 0.58 -0.39
N TYR A 47 -5.45 1.85 -0.56
CA TYR A 47 -5.93 2.71 0.51
C TYR A 47 -7.03 3.64 0.00
N LYS A 48 -8.21 3.57 0.63
CA LYS A 48 -9.39 4.39 0.31
C LYS A 48 -9.80 4.35 -1.17
N GLY A 49 -9.60 3.22 -1.84
CA GLY A 49 -9.95 2.98 -3.23
C GLY A 49 -8.89 3.42 -4.24
N GLU A 50 -7.75 3.97 -3.80
CA GLU A 50 -6.61 4.30 -4.65
C GLU A 50 -5.48 3.29 -4.47
N LEU A 51 -4.69 3.09 -5.53
CA LEU A 51 -3.53 2.21 -5.53
C LEU A 51 -2.24 3.03 -5.47
N PHE A 52 -1.36 2.63 -4.57
CA PHE A 52 -0.07 3.24 -4.35
C PHE A 52 1.03 2.21 -4.55
N ASN A 53 2.20 2.63 -5.03
CA ASN A 53 3.37 1.77 -5.00
C ASN A 53 3.87 1.66 -3.56
N GLU A 54 4.18 0.46 -3.08
CA GLU A 54 4.64 0.22 -1.69
C GLU A 54 5.85 1.10 -1.29
N HIS A 55 6.75 1.40 -2.24
CA HIS A 55 7.96 2.19 -1.99
C HIS A 55 7.68 3.58 -1.44
N ILE A 56 6.47 4.14 -1.63
CA ILE A 56 6.11 5.43 -1.00
C ILE A 56 6.10 5.35 0.53
N ILE A 57 5.92 4.15 1.10
CA ILE A 57 5.94 3.90 2.53
C ILE A 57 7.28 3.27 2.92
N THR A 58 7.69 2.22 2.22
CA THR A 58 8.89 1.46 2.60
C THR A 58 10.14 2.33 2.61
N ASP A 59 10.37 3.17 1.59
CA ASP A 59 11.56 4.03 1.53
C ASP A 59 11.66 5.01 2.72
N PRO A 60 10.67 5.90 2.97
CA PRO A 60 10.78 6.86 4.07
C PRO A 60 10.73 6.21 5.44
N MET A 61 10.01 5.09 5.61
CA MET A 61 9.97 4.38 6.89
C MET A 61 11.30 3.66 7.16
N TYR A 62 11.92 3.06 6.14
CA TYR A 62 13.19 2.35 6.29
C TYR A 62 14.33 3.32 6.58
N ASP A 63 14.35 4.50 5.94
CA ASP A 63 15.32 5.55 6.24
C ASP A 63 15.27 5.99 7.72
N ARG A 64 14.06 6.10 8.30
CA ARG A 64 13.87 6.43 9.72
C ARG A 64 14.30 5.28 10.63
N PHE A 65 13.86 4.07 10.31
CA PHE A 65 14.24 2.86 11.04
C PHE A 65 15.76 2.69 11.09
N TYR A 66 16.45 2.82 9.96
CA TYR A 66 17.91 2.72 9.88
C TYR A 66 18.61 3.85 10.63
N ALA A 67 18.05 5.06 10.66
CA ALA A 67 18.61 6.17 11.43
C ALA A 67 18.56 5.91 12.94
N ASP A 68 17.47 5.31 13.43
CA ASP A 68 17.27 4.99 14.84
C ASP A 68 17.99 3.68 15.26
N PHE A 69 18.05 2.70 14.36
CA PHE A 69 18.58 1.35 14.61
C PHE A 69 19.52 0.88 13.49
N PRO A 70 20.67 1.55 13.27
CA PRO A 70 21.59 1.18 12.19
C PRO A 70 22.18 -0.23 12.35
N GLU A 71 22.20 -0.78 13.57
CA GLU A 71 22.62 -2.15 13.84
C GLU A 71 21.62 -3.23 13.38
N LYS A 72 20.39 -2.84 13.07
CA LYS A 72 19.31 -3.72 12.59
C LYS A 72 19.10 -3.64 11.07
N ASP A 73 20.04 -3.05 10.34
CA ASP A 73 19.99 -2.99 8.88
C ASP A 73 19.85 -4.39 8.25
N GLY A 74 18.83 -4.55 7.42
CA GLY A 74 18.46 -5.81 6.77
C GLY A 74 17.61 -6.76 7.64
N ASP A 75 17.22 -6.37 8.86
CA ASP A 75 16.28 -7.12 9.69
C ASP A 75 14.83 -6.71 9.35
N TYR A 76 14.26 -7.40 8.35
CA TYR A 76 12.91 -7.12 7.86
C TYR A 76 11.81 -7.42 8.89
N ASP A 77 12.02 -8.39 9.79
CA ASP A 77 11.04 -8.72 10.84
C ASP A 77 10.95 -7.58 11.87
N GLU A 78 12.08 -6.94 12.20
CA GLU A 78 12.10 -5.75 13.07
C GLU A 78 11.57 -4.51 12.35
N PHE A 79 11.85 -4.37 11.06
CA PHE A 79 11.29 -3.30 10.23
C PHE A 79 9.77 -3.38 10.13
N GLU A 80 9.19 -4.55 9.86
CA GLU A 80 7.72 -4.72 9.81
C GLU A 80 7.06 -4.34 11.15
N LYS A 81 7.67 -4.71 12.28
CA LYS A 81 7.20 -4.28 13.61
C LYS A 81 7.27 -2.77 13.78
N TYR A 82 8.37 -2.15 13.37
CA TYR A 82 8.53 -0.70 13.42
C TYR A 82 7.46 0.02 12.60
N VAL A 83 7.19 -0.46 11.38
CA VAL A 83 6.13 0.07 10.51
C VAL A 83 4.76 -0.06 11.18
N TYR A 84 4.46 -1.20 11.80
CA TYR A 84 3.22 -1.39 12.55
C TYR A 84 3.12 -0.46 13.77
N GLU A 85 4.18 -0.32 14.55
CA GLU A 85 4.23 0.56 15.72
C GLU A 85 4.10 2.04 15.36
N HIS A 86 4.47 2.43 14.13
CA HIS A 86 4.40 3.80 13.60
C HIS A 86 3.33 3.91 12.49
N SER A 87 2.25 3.13 12.63
CA SER A 87 1.13 3.10 11.68
C SER A 87 0.50 4.47 11.42
N ASP A 88 0.55 5.40 12.37
CA ASP A 88 0.10 6.79 12.18
C ASP A 88 0.90 7.51 11.08
N GLU A 89 2.22 7.33 11.05
CA GLU A 89 3.07 7.88 9.99
C GLU A 89 2.77 7.26 8.62
N VAL A 90 2.44 5.97 8.59
CA VAL A 90 2.03 5.26 7.37
C VAL A 90 0.74 5.88 6.80
N TYR A 91 -0.26 6.13 7.65
CA TYR A 91 -1.49 6.80 7.22
C TYR A 91 -1.22 8.24 6.76
N GLU A 92 -0.35 9.00 7.44
CA GLU A 92 0.00 10.36 7.03
C GLU A 92 0.64 10.40 5.62
N LEU A 93 1.55 9.47 5.33
CA LEU A 93 2.17 9.35 4.01
C LEU A 93 1.12 9.02 2.93
N LEU A 94 0.23 8.06 3.19
CA LEU A 94 -0.84 7.70 2.27
C LEU A 94 -1.84 8.85 2.05
N GLU A 95 -2.26 9.55 3.10
CA GLU A 95 -3.12 10.73 3.00
C GLU A 95 -2.47 11.84 2.17
N TYR A 96 -1.17 12.05 2.34
CA TYR A 96 -0.43 13.06 1.61
C TYR A 96 -0.35 12.74 0.11
N GLU A 97 -0.02 11.50 -0.26
CA GLU A 97 -0.01 11.07 -1.66
C GLU A 97 -1.43 11.10 -2.26
N LEU A 98 -2.44 10.65 -1.52
CA LEU A 98 -3.84 10.75 -1.92
C LEU A 98 -4.27 12.20 -2.19
N PHE A 99 -3.83 13.13 -1.34
CA PHE A 99 -4.13 14.55 -1.50
C PHE A 99 -3.48 15.13 -2.77
N LYS A 100 -2.25 14.72 -3.11
CA LYS A 100 -1.59 15.15 -4.35
C LYS A 100 -2.35 14.69 -5.58
N ILE A 101 -2.67 13.39 -5.65
CA ILE A 101 -3.41 12.78 -6.76
C ILE A 101 -4.70 13.56 -7.01
N ARG A 102 -5.49 13.79 -5.95
CA ARG A 102 -6.77 14.52 -6.03
C ARG A 102 -6.64 16.01 -6.33
N SER A 103 -5.46 16.59 -6.09
CA SER A 103 -5.19 18.00 -6.39
C SER A 103 -4.75 18.20 -7.84
N ASP A 104 -4.03 17.23 -8.41
CA ASP A 104 -3.58 17.26 -9.81
C ASP A 104 -4.73 16.99 -10.81
N GLU A 105 -5.85 16.42 -10.36
CA GLU A 105 -7.06 16.21 -11.18
C GLU A 105 -7.94 17.48 -11.37
N LYS A 106 -7.60 18.61 -10.75
CA LYS A 106 -8.35 19.88 -10.83
C LYS A 106 -7.69 20.92 -11.75
#